data_AF-A0A2X0XN38-F1
#
_entry.id   AF-A0A2X0XN38-F1
#
_cell.length_a   1.000
_cell.length_b   1.000
_cell.length_c   1.000
_cell.angle_alpha   90.00
_cell.angle_beta   90.00
_cell.angle_gamma   90.00
#
_symmetry.space_group_name_H-M   'P 1'
#
loop_
_entity.id
_entity.type
_entity.pdbx_description
1 polymer ?
#
loop_
_entity_poly.entity_id
_entity_poly.type
_entity_poly.pdbx_seq_one_letter_code
_entity_poly.pdbx_strand_id
1 'polypeptide(L)'
;MNKRFLSTTLALTIGFSSFGMVQTAIQPIQVEAATTNAQNNAQAVAAKADQLIQTGKSLMGQATYSNSVYKPTYPYKFSCASFLMYIFEKNGVDLGTYNENYMIQQGTYVARNQLQKGDLVFFKSKKTGTDPDHVGMYIGDNKIIHMADTKQNIVISDLNSKPYYKENYVSARRVLPTLLSANPATKGDKIVENALTYKNKVSISSTTNESSLRFTAPAFVDFIYRKSGVKLGSTSLSSLMSKGSTVARANLKKGDLVFFNSVKGSKKPSLVGIYAGDHRIIIPNSDGVMTRVLFVDYYAQHYITAKRVISTK
;
A
#
# COMPACT_ATOMS: atom_id res chain seq x y z
N MET A 1 -49.01 -72.58 -44.95
CA MET A 1 -47.92 -73.09 -44.08
C MET A 1 -46.76 -72.11 -44.14
N ASN A 2 -46.50 -71.38 -43.06
CA ASN A 2 -45.42 -70.37 -42.99
C ASN A 2 -44.05 -71.05 -42.89
N LYS A 3 -43.07 -70.59 -43.68
CA LYS A 3 -41.64 -70.56 -43.29
C LYS A 3 -40.85 -69.62 -44.22
N ARG A 4 -40.00 -68.82 -43.58
CA ARG A 4 -39.28 -67.64 -44.10
C ARG A 4 -38.07 -68.03 -44.93
N PHE A 5 -37.77 -67.22 -45.95
CA PHE A 5 -36.59 -67.35 -46.81
C PHE A 5 -35.40 -66.55 -46.27
N LEU A 6 -34.23 -67.19 -46.26
CA LEU A 6 -32.90 -66.60 -46.10
C LEU A 6 -32.22 -66.61 -47.47
N SER A 7 -31.59 -65.50 -47.84
CA SER A 7 -30.70 -65.42 -49.00
C SER A 7 -29.50 -64.56 -48.62
N THR A 8 -28.36 -65.21 -48.49
CA THR A 8 -27.03 -64.63 -48.30
C THR A 8 -26.51 -64.10 -49.62
N THR A 9 -25.92 -62.90 -49.64
CA THR A 9 -24.91 -62.56 -50.65
C THR A 9 -23.86 -61.60 -50.06
N LEU A 10 -22.61 -61.95 -50.30
CA LEU A 10 -21.38 -61.30 -49.89
C LEU A 10 -21.02 -60.22 -50.93
N ALA A 11 -20.63 -59.02 -50.49
CA ALA A 11 -20.02 -58.01 -51.36
C ALA A 11 -18.83 -57.36 -50.66
N LEU A 12 -17.68 -57.41 -51.34
CA LEU A 12 -16.41 -56.78 -50.98
C LEU A 12 -16.31 -55.49 -51.81
N THR A 13 -16.07 -54.33 -51.18
CA THR A 13 -15.71 -53.10 -51.91
C THR A 13 -14.60 -52.34 -51.19
N ILE A 14 -13.48 -52.23 -51.91
CA ILE A 14 -12.31 -51.38 -51.66
C ILE A 14 -12.61 -49.98 -52.21
N GLY A 15 -12.13 -48.96 -51.51
CA GLY A 15 -12.49 -47.55 -51.71
C GLY A 15 -11.80 -46.82 -52.86
N PHE A 16 -12.28 -45.59 -53.05
CA PHE A 16 -11.57 -44.50 -53.71
C PHE A 16 -11.82 -43.22 -52.90
N SER A 17 -10.74 -42.48 -52.66
CA SER A 17 -10.62 -41.32 -51.79
C SER A 17 -11.12 -40.03 -52.46
N SER A 18 -12.04 -39.33 -51.80
CA SER A 18 -12.34 -37.92 -52.07
C SER A 18 -11.63 -37.03 -51.05
N PHE A 19 -10.80 -36.11 -51.54
CA PHE A 19 -10.22 -35.03 -50.74
C PHE A 19 -11.33 -34.19 -50.08
N GLY A 20 -11.49 -34.31 -48.76
CA GLY A 20 -12.35 -33.45 -47.96
C GLY A 20 -11.57 -32.24 -47.47
N MET A 21 -12.03 -31.03 -47.80
CA MET A 21 -11.52 -29.80 -47.18
C MET A 21 -11.80 -29.84 -45.68
N VAL A 22 -10.76 -29.73 -44.86
CA VAL A 22 -10.89 -29.57 -43.41
C VAL A 22 -11.40 -28.16 -43.15
N GLN A 23 -12.70 -28.05 -42.86
CA GLN A 23 -13.29 -26.81 -42.38
C GLN A 23 -12.86 -26.65 -40.91
N THR A 24 -11.82 -25.85 -40.66
CA THR A 24 -11.43 -25.48 -39.30
C THR A 24 -12.54 -24.65 -38.68
N ALA A 25 -13.30 -25.26 -37.77
CA ALA A 25 -14.20 -24.52 -36.90
C ALA A 25 -13.34 -23.58 -36.03
N ILE A 26 -13.41 -22.28 -36.31
CA ILE A 26 -12.87 -21.25 -35.42
C ILE A 26 -13.72 -21.31 -34.16
N GLN A 27 -13.23 -21.99 -33.13
CA GLN A 27 -13.78 -21.81 -31.79
C GLN A 27 -13.41 -20.40 -31.34
N PRO A 28 -14.39 -19.54 -30.98
CA PRO A 28 -14.05 -18.28 -30.36
C PRO A 28 -13.30 -18.60 -29.06
N ILE A 29 -12.07 -18.09 -28.94
CA ILE A 29 -11.36 -18.06 -27.67
C ILE A 29 -12.26 -17.28 -26.70
N GLN A 30 -12.91 -18.00 -25.78
CA GLN A 30 -13.48 -17.36 -24.61
C GLN A 30 -12.30 -16.84 -23.81
N VAL A 31 -11.98 -15.56 -23.99
CA VAL A 31 -11.13 -14.83 -23.07
C VAL A 31 -11.96 -14.68 -21.80
N GLU A 32 -11.87 -15.65 -20.91
CA GLU A 32 -12.28 -15.44 -19.52
C GLU A 32 -11.51 -14.21 -19.04
N ALA A 33 -12.25 -13.15 -18.71
CA ALA A 33 -11.69 -11.99 -18.06
C ALA A 33 -10.88 -12.51 -16.89
N ALA A 34 -9.56 -12.28 -16.90
CA ALA A 34 -8.66 -12.75 -15.86
C ALA A 34 -9.30 -12.46 -14.51
N THR A 35 -9.79 -13.52 -13.85
CA THR A 35 -10.22 -13.44 -12.46
C THR A 35 -9.04 -12.82 -11.73
N THR A 36 -9.23 -11.67 -11.11
CA THR A 36 -8.23 -11.02 -10.29
C THR A 36 -7.72 -12.06 -9.29
N ASN A 37 -6.54 -12.64 -9.55
CA ASN A 37 -6.01 -13.73 -8.75
C ASN A 37 -5.58 -13.20 -7.38
N ALA A 38 -6.50 -13.24 -6.41
CA ALA A 38 -6.20 -12.98 -5.00
C ALA A 38 -5.03 -13.85 -4.48
N GLN A 39 -4.81 -15.02 -5.11
CA GLN A 39 -3.71 -15.94 -4.82
C GLN A 39 -2.31 -15.33 -5.10
N ASN A 40 -2.16 -14.56 -6.18
CA ASN A 40 -0.89 -13.89 -6.50
C ASN A 40 -0.56 -12.79 -5.47
N ASN A 41 -1.59 -12.20 -4.85
CA ASN A 41 -1.43 -11.19 -3.81
C ASN A 41 -1.02 -11.83 -2.47
N ALA A 42 -1.59 -12.98 -2.09
CA ALA A 42 -1.28 -13.63 -0.81
C ALA A 42 0.18 -14.12 -0.72
N GLN A 43 0.70 -14.77 -1.77
CA GLN A 43 2.10 -15.20 -1.80
C GLN A 43 3.06 -14.01 -1.81
N ALA A 44 2.77 -12.96 -2.57
CA ALA A 44 3.57 -11.75 -2.59
C ALA A 44 3.57 -11.04 -1.22
N VAL A 45 2.43 -11.01 -0.53
CA VAL A 45 2.32 -10.48 0.85
C VAL A 45 3.15 -11.30 1.82
N ALA A 46 3.06 -12.64 1.76
CA ALA A 46 3.85 -13.51 2.63
C ALA A 46 5.36 -13.33 2.39
N ALA A 47 5.78 -13.31 1.12
CA ALA A 47 7.16 -13.05 0.75
C ALA A 47 7.63 -11.67 1.23
N LYS A 48 6.78 -10.64 1.12
CA LYS A 48 7.10 -9.30 1.63
C LYS A 48 7.24 -9.31 3.15
N ALA A 49 6.35 -9.97 3.88
CA ALA A 49 6.45 -10.10 5.32
C ALA A 49 7.75 -10.82 5.73
N ASP A 50 8.13 -11.89 5.04
CA ASP A 50 9.39 -12.59 5.29
C ASP A 50 10.62 -11.71 5.01
N GLN A 51 10.60 -10.88 3.96
CA GLN A 51 11.66 -9.89 3.68
C GLN A 51 11.80 -8.85 4.80
N LEU A 52 10.68 -8.34 5.32
CA LEU A 52 10.66 -7.42 6.47
C LEU A 52 11.27 -8.07 7.71
N ILE A 53 10.89 -9.32 7.99
CA ILE A 53 11.41 -10.11 9.12
C ILE A 53 12.92 -10.33 8.98
N GLN A 54 13.40 -10.72 7.79
CA GLN A 54 14.82 -10.94 7.53
C GLN A 54 15.63 -9.65 7.73
N THR A 55 15.13 -8.52 7.24
CA THR A 55 15.76 -7.20 7.43
C THR A 55 15.80 -6.80 8.91
N GLY A 56 14.72 -7.02 9.64
CA GLY A 56 14.69 -6.78 11.08
C GLY A 56 15.70 -7.65 11.84
N LYS A 57 15.79 -8.94 11.50
CA LYS A 57 16.75 -9.89 12.10
C LYS A 57 18.20 -9.50 11.80
N SER A 58 18.53 -9.02 10.60
CA SER A 58 19.90 -8.63 10.25
C SER A 58 20.42 -7.42 11.05
N LEU A 59 19.52 -6.62 11.62
CA LEU A 59 19.88 -5.46 12.45
C LEU A 59 20.06 -5.82 13.93
N MET A 60 19.69 -7.04 14.35
CA MET A 60 19.90 -7.51 15.72
C MET A 60 21.40 -7.49 16.06
N GLY A 61 21.74 -6.86 17.19
CA GLY A 61 23.15 -6.65 17.58
C GLY A 61 23.88 -5.52 16.85
N GLN A 62 23.29 -4.91 15.82
CA GLN A 62 23.90 -3.80 15.06
C GLN A 62 23.27 -2.42 15.36
N ALA A 63 22.08 -2.42 15.95
CA ALA A 63 21.32 -1.21 16.25
C ALA A 63 21.13 -1.01 17.76
N THR A 64 21.13 0.24 18.18
CA THR A 64 20.88 0.65 19.57
C THR A 64 19.61 1.49 19.69
N TYR A 65 18.94 1.41 20.84
CA TYR A 65 17.73 2.19 21.10
C TYR A 65 18.02 3.69 21.22
N SER A 66 17.18 4.53 20.62
CA SER A 66 17.15 5.97 20.87
C SER A 66 15.80 6.60 20.48
N ASN A 67 15.21 7.39 21.38
CA ASN A 67 14.02 8.20 21.08
C ASN A 67 14.33 9.60 20.56
N SER A 68 15.59 10.03 20.61
CA SER A 68 16.02 11.37 20.20
C SER A 68 16.86 11.36 18.93
N VAL A 69 17.44 10.21 18.56
CA VAL A 69 18.33 10.10 17.40
C VAL A 69 17.85 9.01 16.47
N TYR A 70 17.47 9.40 15.26
CA TYR A 70 17.28 8.48 14.14
C TYR A 70 18.58 8.40 13.33
N LYS A 71 19.18 7.21 13.26
CA LYS A 71 20.39 6.97 12.46
C LYS A 71 20.25 5.70 11.60
N PRO A 72 19.89 5.84 10.31
CA PRO A 72 19.65 4.72 9.39
C PRO A 72 20.94 4.12 8.77
N THR A 73 22.10 4.36 9.38
CA THR A 73 23.42 3.86 8.98
C THR A 73 24.22 3.39 10.19
N TYR A 74 25.19 2.48 10.01
CA TYR A 74 25.98 1.94 11.11
C TYR A 74 26.85 3.01 11.83
N PRO A 75 27.00 2.95 13.18
CA PRO A 75 26.15 2.20 14.12
C PRO A 75 24.73 2.76 14.13
N TYR A 76 23.74 1.88 13.97
CA TYR A 76 22.33 2.25 13.79
C TYR A 76 21.69 2.71 15.11
N LYS A 77 20.75 3.66 15.02
CA LYS A 77 19.97 4.14 16.17
C LYS A 77 18.49 4.30 15.82
N PHE A 78 17.62 3.67 16.60
CA PHE A 78 16.18 3.66 16.36
C PHE A 78 15.36 3.67 17.66
N SER A 79 14.18 4.26 17.62
CA SER A 79 13.06 3.96 18.51
C SER A 79 12.28 2.73 18.01
N CYS A 80 11.24 2.30 18.73
CA CYS A 80 10.35 1.20 18.30
C CYS A 80 9.71 1.47 16.93
N ALA A 81 9.09 2.64 16.76
CA ALA A 81 8.42 3.01 15.52
C ALA A 81 9.39 3.38 14.39
N SER A 82 10.51 4.06 14.66
CA SER A 82 11.49 4.35 13.59
C SER A 82 12.27 3.11 13.13
N PHE A 83 12.42 2.08 13.97
CA PHE A 83 12.90 0.77 13.55
C PHE A 83 11.94 0.13 12.55
N LEU A 84 10.64 0.11 12.83
CA LEU A 84 9.64 -0.43 11.90
C LEU A 84 9.57 0.40 10.62
N MET A 85 9.60 1.73 10.70
CA MET A 85 9.71 2.58 9.51
C MET A 85 10.91 2.19 8.64
N TYR A 86 12.09 2.04 9.24
CA TYR A 86 13.31 1.68 8.52
C TYR A 86 13.21 0.32 7.81
N ILE A 87 12.78 -0.74 8.51
CA ILE A 87 12.70 -2.08 7.88
C ILE A 87 11.64 -2.11 6.78
N PHE A 88 10.54 -1.37 6.93
CA PHE A 88 9.52 -1.25 5.89
C PHE A 88 10.05 -0.50 4.66
N GLU A 89 10.68 0.67 4.86
CA GLU A 89 11.24 1.48 3.77
C GLU A 89 12.35 0.73 3.01
N LYS A 90 13.22 0.02 3.73
CA LYS A 90 14.26 -0.84 3.11
C LYS A 90 13.69 -1.92 2.20
N ASN A 91 12.44 -2.31 2.41
CA ASN A 91 11.74 -3.31 1.61
C ASN A 91 10.69 -2.70 0.66
N GLY A 92 10.76 -1.38 0.41
CA GLY A 92 9.93 -0.67 -0.54
C GLY A 92 8.50 -0.39 -0.05
N VAL A 93 8.27 -0.42 1.26
CA VAL A 93 6.96 -0.13 1.87
C VAL A 93 7.06 1.13 2.72
N ASP A 94 6.26 2.15 2.43
CA ASP A 94 6.31 3.43 3.14
C ASP A 94 5.21 3.50 4.21
N LEU A 95 5.56 3.52 5.50
CA LEU A 95 4.59 3.69 6.60
C LEU A 95 4.13 5.15 6.78
N GLY A 96 4.74 6.12 6.09
CA GLY A 96 4.39 7.54 6.16
C GLY A 96 4.63 8.21 7.51
N THR A 97 5.22 7.49 8.47
CA THR A 97 5.43 7.94 9.84
C THR A 97 6.46 7.09 10.58
N TYR A 98 7.10 7.69 11.58
CA TYR A 98 7.92 7.05 12.61
C TYR A 98 7.27 7.14 14.01
N ASN A 99 5.97 7.45 14.08
CA ASN A 99 5.22 7.61 15.33
C ASN A 99 4.18 6.49 15.46
N GLU A 100 4.28 5.68 16.51
CA GLU A 100 3.38 4.58 16.82
C GLU A 100 1.90 5.02 16.95
N ASN A 101 1.64 6.24 17.44
CA ASN A 101 0.30 6.81 17.54
C ASN A 101 -0.32 7.07 16.17
N TYR A 102 0.50 7.19 15.12
CA TYR A 102 0.02 7.37 13.75
C TYR A 102 0.02 6.04 13.01
N MET A 103 0.93 5.12 13.34
CA MET A 103 0.91 3.75 12.81
C MET A 103 -0.37 3.00 13.21
N ILE A 104 -0.87 3.18 14.44
CA ILE A 104 -2.11 2.54 14.89
C ILE A 104 -3.36 3.06 14.16
N GLN A 105 -3.27 4.20 13.45
CA GLN A 105 -4.35 4.74 12.63
C GLN A 105 -4.34 4.18 11.21
N GLN A 106 -3.35 3.37 10.83
CA GLN A 106 -3.20 2.80 9.49
C GLN A 106 -3.66 1.35 9.44
N GLY A 107 -3.94 0.88 8.22
CA GLY A 107 -4.36 -0.50 7.97
C GLY A 107 -5.70 -0.85 8.60
N THR A 108 -5.95 -2.15 8.72
CA THR A 108 -7.20 -2.70 9.27
C THR A 108 -6.97 -3.29 10.65
N TYR A 109 -7.98 -3.22 11.53
CA TYR A 109 -7.93 -3.91 12.83
C TYR A 109 -7.76 -5.42 12.66
N VAL A 110 -6.94 -6.04 13.52
CA VAL A 110 -6.75 -7.49 13.57
C VAL A 110 -7.00 -7.97 14.99
N ALA A 111 -7.86 -8.97 15.13
CA ALA A 111 -8.03 -9.69 16.38
C ALA A 111 -6.75 -10.47 16.72
N ARG A 112 -6.38 -10.56 18.01
CA ARG A 112 -5.11 -11.18 18.45
C ARG A 112 -4.93 -12.63 17.96
N ASN A 113 -6.01 -13.39 17.82
CA ASN A 113 -6.00 -14.77 17.31
C ASN A 113 -5.95 -14.88 15.78
N GLN A 114 -5.95 -13.75 15.05
CA GLN A 114 -5.90 -13.66 13.60
C GLN A 114 -4.60 -13.00 13.10
N LEU A 115 -3.61 -12.82 13.99
CA LEU A 115 -2.34 -12.21 13.65
C LEU A 115 -1.62 -12.97 12.53
N GLN A 116 -1.07 -12.21 11.60
CA GLN A 116 -0.28 -12.69 10.48
C GLN A 116 1.07 -11.96 10.45
N LYS A 117 2.08 -12.61 9.84
CA LYS A 117 3.40 -12.01 9.68
C LYS A 117 3.28 -10.63 9.01
N GLY A 118 3.96 -9.64 9.58
CA GLY A 118 3.92 -8.26 9.09
C GLY A 118 2.85 -7.38 9.73
N ASP A 119 1.92 -7.94 10.52
CA ASP A 119 0.98 -7.12 11.31
C ASP A 119 1.75 -6.29 12.35
N LEU A 120 1.37 -5.03 12.53
CA LEU A 120 1.90 -4.15 13.56
C LEU A 120 1.14 -4.41 14.87
N VAL A 121 1.83 -4.68 15.96
CA VAL A 121 1.26 -4.99 17.28
C VAL A 121 1.64 -3.90 18.26
N PHE A 122 0.63 -3.31 18.90
CA PHE A 122 0.76 -2.12 19.72
C PHE A 122 0.60 -2.43 21.20
N PHE A 123 1.43 -1.80 22.02
CA PHE A 123 1.41 -1.93 23.46
C PHE A 123 1.37 -0.57 24.16
N LYS A 124 0.91 -0.57 25.41
CA LYS A 124 0.82 0.63 26.24
C LYS A 124 1.19 0.31 27.69
N SER A 125 2.35 0.77 28.12
CA SER A 125 2.93 0.55 29.43
C SER A 125 2.39 1.55 30.47
N LYS A 126 2.06 2.77 30.03
CA LYS A 126 1.49 3.81 30.89
C LYS A 126 -0.01 3.61 31.07
N LYS A 127 -0.54 3.69 32.29
CA LYS A 127 -1.99 3.47 32.55
C LYS A 127 -2.89 4.65 32.14
N THR A 128 -2.35 5.80 31.72
CA THR A 128 -3.13 7.00 31.39
C THR A 128 -3.21 7.25 29.88
N GLY A 129 -4.38 7.70 29.41
CA GLY A 129 -4.69 7.94 27.99
C GLY A 129 -5.00 6.66 27.20
N THR A 130 -5.22 6.78 25.90
CA THR A 130 -5.55 5.65 24.99
C THR A 130 -4.44 5.29 24.00
N ASP A 131 -3.43 6.16 23.88
CA ASP A 131 -2.40 6.02 22.85
C ASP A 131 -1.35 4.97 23.21
N PRO A 132 -0.86 4.17 22.23
CA PRO A 132 0.24 3.22 22.47
C PRO A 132 1.54 3.96 22.80
N ASP A 133 2.44 3.28 23.52
CA ASP A 133 3.81 3.77 23.77
C ASP A 133 4.90 2.82 23.25
N HIS A 134 4.47 1.73 22.60
CA HIS A 134 5.38 0.77 22.00
C HIS A 134 4.72 0.03 20.83
N VAL A 135 5.52 -0.37 19.85
CA VAL A 135 5.09 -1.13 18.67
C VAL A 135 6.12 -2.18 18.29
N GLY A 136 5.65 -3.34 17.87
CA GLY A 136 6.44 -4.39 17.25
C GLY A 136 5.78 -4.93 15.99
N MET A 137 6.51 -5.72 15.21
CA MET A 137 5.96 -6.42 14.04
C MET A 137 5.81 -7.91 14.38
N TYR A 138 4.62 -8.47 14.16
CA TYR A 138 4.37 -9.91 14.33
C TYR A 138 5.16 -10.71 13.30
N ILE A 139 5.82 -11.78 13.74
CA ILE A 139 6.71 -12.60 12.92
C ILE A 139 6.28 -14.06 12.80
N GLY A 140 5.11 -14.41 13.32
CA GLY A 140 4.63 -15.79 13.44
C GLY A 140 4.89 -16.37 14.84
N ASP A 141 4.34 -17.56 15.09
CA ASP A 141 4.61 -18.36 16.30
C ASP A 141 4.45 -17.59 17.62
N ASN A 142 3.42 -16.74 17.68
CA ASN A 142 3.11 -15.87 18.82
C ASN A 142 4.24 -14.88 19.18
N LYS A 143 5.09 -14.50 18.21
CA LYS A 143 6.26 -13.65 18.45
C LYS A 143 6.20 -12.35 17.67
N ILE A 144 6.84 -11.33 18.24
CA ILE A 144 7.10 -10.04 17.61
C ILE A 144 8.60 -9.78 17.53
N ILE A 145 9.03 -9.03 16.51
CA ILE A 145 10.32 -8.35 16.48
C ILE A 145 10.12 -6.86 16.75
N HIS A 146 10.94 -6.29 17.61
CA HIS A 146 10.83 -4.89 18.00
C HIS A 146 12.14 -4.35 18.55
N MET A 147 12.35 -3.04 18.40
CA MET A 147 13.34 -2.29 19.16
C MET A 147 12.75 -2.00 20.54
N ALA A 148 13.11 -2.79 21.55
CA ALA A 148 12.44 -2.86 22.84
C ALA A 148 12.73 -1.65 23.74
N ASP A 149 13.97 -1.51 24.18
CA ASP A 149 14.41 -0.46 25.10
C ASP A 149 15.94 -0.30 25.04
N THR A 150 16.47 0.60 25.88
CA THR A 150 17.91 0.90 25.99
C THR A 150 18.79 -0.27 26.45
N LYS A 151 18.22 -1.30 27.06
CA LYS A 151 18.95 -2.47 27.56
C LYS A 151 18.95 -3.60 26.54
N GLN A 152 17.79 -3.87 25.94
CA GLN A 152 17.57 -5.02 25.09
C GLN A 152 17.82 -4.73 23.61
N ASN A 153 17.66 -3.47 23.17
CA ASN A 153 17.70 -3.09 21.75
C ASN A 153 16.72 -3.93 20.90
N ILE A 154 17.11 -4.40 19.71
CA ILE A 154 16.25 -5.25 18.87
C ILE A 154 16.22 -6.67 19.41
N VAL A 155 15.03 -7.14 19.76
CA VAL A 155 14.79 -8.51 20.25
C VAL A 155 13.56 -9.14 19.60
N ILE A 156 13.51 -10.45 19.69
CA ILE A 156 12.31 -11.24 19.41
C ILE A 156 11.68 -11.63 20.74
N SER A 157 10.39 -11.31 20.90
CA SER A 157 9.66 -11.56 22.13
C SER A 157 8.41 -12.38 21.87
N ASP A 158 8.15 -13.36 22.73
CA ASP A 158 6.89 -14.12 22.71
C ASP A 158 5.80 -13.36 23.47
N LEU A 159 4.63 -13.19 22.85
CA LEU A 159 3.51 -12.40 23.38
C LEU A 159 2.90 -12.97 24.67
N ASN A 160 3.22 -14.22 25.04
CA ASN A 160 2.76 -14.86 26.27
C ASN A 160 3.85 -14.99 27.34
N SER A 161 5.12 -14.72 26.99
CA SER A 161 6.27 -14.96 27.87
C SER A 161 6.35 -14.03 29.09
N LYS A 162 5.84 -12.79 29.00
CA LYS A 162 5.95 -11.78 30.07
C LYS A 162 4.59 -11.12 30.34
N PRO A 163 4.30 -10.73 31.60
CA PRO A 163 3.11 -9.95 31.95
C PRO A 163 2.92 -8.72 31.04
N TYR A 164 4.02 -8.02 30.74
CA TYR A 164 4.03 -6.86 29.86
C TYR A 164 3.27 -7.09 28.54
N TYR A 165 3.58 -8.13 27.77
CA TYR A 165 2.94 -8.37 26.47
C TYR A 165 1.48 -8.84 26.56
N LYS A 166 1.08 -9.37 27.73
CA LYS A 166 -0.28 -9.82 27.98
C LYS A 166 -1.17 -8.67 28.42
N GLU A 167 -0.70 -7.91 29.41
CA GLU A 167 -1.47 -6.86 30.09
C GLU A 167 -1.49 -5.54 29.32
N ASN A 168 -0.43 -5.25 28.56
CA ASN A 168 -0.30 -3.98 27.85
C ASN A 168 -0.68 -4.07 26.37
N TYR A 169 -1.25 -5.18 25.89
CA TYR A 169 -1.70 -5.30 24.50
C TYR A 169 -2.84 -4.33 24.22
N VAL A 170 -2.67 -3.45 23.22
CA VAL A 170 -3.68 -2.47 22.82
C VAL A 170 -4.46 -2.94 21.60
N SER A 171 -3.75 -3.22 20.51
CA SER A 171 -4.36 -3.50 19.22
C SER A 171 -3.34 -4.11 18.26
N ALA A 172 -3.82 -4.64 17.14
CA ALA A 172 -2.98 -4.97 16.01
C ALA A 172 -3.57 -4.41 14.71
N ARG A 173 -2.67 -4.00 13.80
CA ARG A 173 -3.02 -3.42 12.50
C ARG A 173 -2.36 -4.21 11.37
N ARG A 174 -3.19 -4.65 10.42
CA ARG A 174 -2.74 -5.25 9.17
C ARG A 174 -2.58 -4.19 8.10
N VAL A 175 -1.33 -3.99 7.69
CA VAL A 175 -0.93 -2.99 6.70
C VAL A 175 -0.53 -3.62 5.35
N LEU A 176 -0.47 -4.94 5.27
CA LEU A 176 -0.29 -5.69 4.01
C LEU A 176 -1.58 -6.48 3.71
N PRO A 177 -2.08 -6.54 2.46
CA PRO A 177 -1.51 -6.03 1.21
C PRO A 177 -1.72 -4.54 0.94
N THR A 178 -2.44 -3.82 1.79
CA THR A 178 -3.01 -2.51 1.43
C THR A 178 -1.96 -1.44 1.11
N LEU A 179 -0.77 -1.53 1.74
CA LEU A 179 0.39 -0.69 1.42
C LEU A 179 1.16 -1.12 0.16
N LEU A 180 0.89 -2.31 -0.38
CA LEU A 180 1.47 -2.81 -1.62
C LEU A 180 0.65 -2.37 -2.83
N SER A 181 1.28 -2.34 -3.99
CA SER A 181 0.60 -2.14 -5.25
C SER A 181 -0.25 -3.36 -5.60
N ALA A 182 -1.45 -3.13 -6.14
CA ALA A 182 -2.26 -4.21 -6.67
C ALA A 182 -1.55 -4.90 -7.85
N ASN A 183 -1.89 -6.16 -8.10
CA ASN A 183 -1.44 -6.89 -9.28
C ASN A 183 -2.64 -7.46 -10.05
N PRO A 184 -2.96 -6.95 -11.27
CA PRO A 184 -2.25 -5.88 -11.98
C PRO A 184 -2.43 -4.50 -11.31
N ALA A 185 -1.45 -3.61 -11.47
CA ALA A 185 -1.47 -2.29 -10.85
C ALA A 185 -2.58 -1.41 -11.44
N THR A 186 -3.41 -0.81 -10.56
CA THR A 186 -4.45 0.14 -10.97
C THR A 186 -3.82 1.47 -11.41
N LYS A 187 -4.61 2.33 -12.08
CA LYS A 187 -4.18 3.72 -12.37
C LYS A 187 -3.78 4.47 -11.09
N GLY A 188 -4.50 4.24 -9.98
CA GLY A 188 -4.19 4.80 -8.68
C GLY A 188 -2.86 4.30 -8.11
N ASP A 189 -2.57 3.00 -8.25
CA ASP A 189 -1.27 2.43 -7.85
C ASP A 189 -0.13 3.08 -8.64
N LYS A 190 -0.26 3.20 -9.96
CA LYS A 190 0.76 3.84 -10.82
C LYS A 190 1.02 5.30 -10.45
N ILE A 191 -0.03 6.04 -10.10
CA ILE A 191 0.09 7.43 -9.61
C ILE A 191 0.90 7.47 -8.31
N VAL A 192 0.60 6.58 -7.36
CA VAL A 192 1.31 6.49 -6.07
C VAL A 192 2.76 6.05 -6.27
N GLU A 193 3.02 5.03 -7.08
CA GLU A 193 4.37 4.55 -7.41
C GLU A 193 5.22 5.63 -8.07
N ASN A 194 4.67 6.36 -9.05
CA ASN A 194 5.35 7.49 -9.67
C ASN A 194 5.64 8.60 -8.64
N ALA A 195 4.66 8.96 -7.81
CA ALA A 195 4.86 9.97 -6.77
C ALA A 195 6.00 9.58 -5.80
N LEU A 196 6.05 8.33 -5.35
CA LEU A 196 7.13 7.81 -4.50
C LEU A 196 8.48 7.76 -5.22
N THR A 197 8.50 7.39 -6.51
CA THR A 197 9.71 7.34 -7.34
C THR A 197 10.36 8.71 -7.51
N TYR A 198 9.55 9.76 -7.64
CA TYR A 198 10.02 11.14 -7.81
C TYR A 198 10.18 11.90 -6.50
N LYS A 199 9.68 11.36 -5.38
CA LYS A 199 9.67 12.01 -4.05
C LYS A 199 10.99 12.69 -3.66
N ASN A 200 12.10 11.97 -3.84
CA ASN A 200 13.46 12.44 -3.46
C ASN A 200 14.26 13.00 -4.64
N LYS A 201 13.63 13.19 -5.82
CA LYS A 201 14.29 13.64 -7.06
C LYS A 201 13.86 15.05 -7.48
N VAL A 202 12.74 15.53 -6.95
CA VAL A 202 12.16 16.82 -7.32
C VAL A 202 12.44 17.88 -6.26
N SER A 203 12.42 19.14 -6.67
CA SER A 203 12.40 20.30 -5.77
C SER A 203 11.08 21.04 -5.88
N ILE A 204 10.50 21.44 -4.75
CA ILE A 204 9.29 22.26 -4.73
C ILE A 204 9.68 23.73 -4.64
N SER A 205 9.16 24.56 -5.54
CA SER A 205 9.49 25.98 -5.65
C SER A 205 8.29 26.83 -6.08
N SER A 206 8.48 28.14 -6.21
CA SER A 206 7.46 29.07 -6.72
C SER A 206 7.22 28.98 -8.24
N THR A 207 8.12 28.32 -8.98
CA THR A 207 8.02 28.16 -10.44
C THR A 207 8.17 26.70 -10.85
N THR A 208 7.75 26.38 -12.07
CA THR A 208 7.87 25.03 -12.64
C THR A 208 8.90 25.02 -13.78
N ASN A 209 9.78 24.03 -13.77
CA ASN A 209 10.71 23.67 -14.84
C ASN A 209 10.90 22.14 -14.80
N GLU A 210 10.19 21.42 -15.68
CA GLU A 210 10.19 19.95 -15.68
C GLU A 210 11.57 19.35 -16.00
N SER A 211 12.35 19.98 -16.88
CA SER A 211 13.69 19.51 -17.27
C SER A 211 14.65 19.45 -16.08
N SER A 212 14.51 20.38 -15.13
CA SER A 212 15.27 20.41 -13.88
C SER A 212 14.54 19.79 -12.68
N LEU A 213 13.41 19.11 -12.91
CA LEU A 213 12.56 18.50 -11.88
C LEU A 213 12.16 19.48 -10.76
N ARG A 214 11.94 20.74 -11.11
CA ARG A 214 11.51 21.79 -10.18
C ARG A 214 10.04 22.10 -10.44
N PHE A 215 9.19 22.09 -9.41
CA PHE A 215 7.74 22.21 -9.57
C PHE A 215 7.12 23.11 -8.51
N THR A 216 6.03 23.80 -8.85
CA THR A 216 5.07 24.19 -7.80
C THR A 216 4.34 22.94 -7.28
N ALA A 217 3.78 22.99 -6.06
CA ALA A 217 3.06 21.86 -5.49
C ALA A 217 1.94 21.29 -6.42
N PRO A 218 1.04 22.12 -6.99
CA PRO A 218 0.05 21.63 -7.96
C PRO A 218 0.66 21.11 -9.27
N ALA A 219 1.76 21.71 -9.73
CA ALA A 219 2.43 21.27 -10.96
C ALA A 219 3.11 19.91 -10.79
N PHE A 220 3.65 19.61 -9.59
CA PHE A 220 4.15 18.27 -9.26
C PHE A 220 3.02 17.24 -9.36
N VAL A 221 1.85 17.55 -8.78
CA VAL A 221 0.69 16.66 -8.85
C VAL A 221 0.27 16.43 -10.31
N ASP A 222 0.14 17.47 -11.12
CA ASP A 222 -0.16 17.30 -12.56
C ASP A 222 0.90 16.46 -13.29
N PHE A 223 2.19 16.69 -13.02
CA PHE A 223 3.29 15.92 -13.59
C PHE A 223 3.18 14.41 -13.28
N ILE A 224 2.89 14.05 -12.02
CA ILE A 224 2.71 12.65 -11.62
C ILE A 224 1.50 12.02 -12.33
N TYR A 225 0.39 12.73 -12.45
CA TYR A 225 -0.79 12.22 -13.13
C TYR A 225 -0.52 12.02 -14.62
N ARG A 226 0.16 12.97 -15.29
CA ARG A 226 0.56 12.83 -16.70
C ARG A 226 1.48 11.65 -16.92
N LYS A 227 2.49 11.44 -16.06
CA LYS A 227 3.36 10.26 -16.09
C LYS A 227 2.60 8.94 -15.91
N SER A 228 1.42 9.01 -15.30
CA SER A 228 0.53 7.87 -15.08
C SER A 228 -0.60 7.77 -16.13
N GLY A 229 -0.53 8.55 -17.21
CA GLY A 229 -1.53 8.54 -18.29
C GLY A 229 -2.84 9.26 -17.97
N VAL A 230 -2.89 10.07 -16.92
CA VAL A 230 -4.08 10.85 -16.52
C VAL A 230 -3.83 12.34 -16.75
N LYS A 231 -4.67 12.99 -17.54
CA LYS A 231 -4.58 14.43 -17.79
C LYS A 231 -5.47 15.19 -16.81
N LEU A 232 -4.88 15.95 -15.90
CA LEU A 232 -5.66 16.85 -15.03
C LEU A 232 -6.08 18.11 -15.77
N GLY A 233 -5.18 18.67 -16.59
CA GLY A 233 -5.47 19.86 -17.41
C GLY A 233 -5.58 21.15 -16.59
N SER A 234 -4.94 21.21 -15.42
CA SER A 234 -4.75 22.44 -14.66
C SER A 234 -3.69 22.25 -13.58
N THR A 235 -2.98 23.33 -13.25
CA THR A 235 -2.08 23.44 -12.09
C THR A 235 -2.56 24.50 -11.09
N SER A 236 -3.81 24.96 -11.20
CA SER A 236 -4.44 25.84 -10.22
C SER A 236 -5.20 25.02 -9.17
N LEU A 237 -4.99 25.31 -7.88
CA LEU A 237 -5.68 24.61 -6.78
C LEU A 237 -7.21 24.67 -6.90
N SER A 238 -7.77 25.84 -7.19
CA SER A 238 -9.23 26.01 -7.32
C SER A 238 -9.79 25.21 -8.50
N SER A 239 -9.07 25.16 -9.61
CA SER A 239 -9.47 24.39 -10.80
C SER A 239 -9.31 22.88 -10.58
N LEU A 240 -8.25 22.44 -9.89
CA LEU A 240 -8.09 21.04 -9.49
C LEU A 240 -9.19 20.60 -8.52
N MET A 241 -9.55 21.46 -7.57
CA MET A 241 -10.62 21.21 -6.60
C MET A 241 -12.03 21.29 -7.20
N SER A 242 -12.20 21.72 -8.46
CA SER A 242 -13.48 21.63 -9.18
C SER A 242 -13.56 20.43 -10.12
N LYS A 243 -12.47 19.67 -10.30
CA LYS A 243 -12.44 18.49 -11.17
C LYS A 243 -12.95 17.23 -10.47
N GLY A 244 -13.46 16.31 -11.29
CA GLY A 244 -13.87 14.99 -10.85
C GLY A 244 -15.06 14.98 -9.89
N SER A 245 -15.33 13.83 -9.29
CA SER A 245 -16.38 13.67 -8.29
C SER A 245 -15.84 13.89 -6.87
N THR A 246 -16.62 14.55 -6.01
CA THR A 246 -16.31 14.63 -4.58
C THR A 246 -16.34 13.23 -3.94
N VAL A 247 -15.35 12.91 -3.11
CA VAL A 247 -15.22 11.63 -2.43
C VAL A 247 -15.33 11.82 -0.92
N ALA A 248 -16.17 11.01 -0.28
CA ALA A 248 -16.23 10.93 1.18
C ALA A 248 -14.95 10.30 1.74
N ARG A 249 -14.51 10.74 2.92
CA ARG A 249 -13.25 10.27 3.55
C ARG A 249 -13.16 8.74 3.67
N ALA A 250 -14.27 8.08 4.01
CA ALA A 250 -14.34 6.62 4.12
C ALA A 250 -14.19 5.88 2.78
N ASN A 251 -14.37 6.58 1.66
CA ASN A 251 -14.40 6.01 0.31
C ASN A 251 -13.16 6.42 -0.51
N LEU A 252 -12.12 6.95 0.13
CA LEU A 252 -10.88 7.34 -0.54
C LEU A 252 -10.19 6.12 -1.18
N LYS A 253 -9.62 6.34 -2.36
CA LYS A 253 -8.87 5.35 -3.14
C LYS A 253 -7.56 5.96 -3.60
N LYS A 254 -6.55 5.11 -3.82
CA LYS A 254 -5.24 5.54 -4.32
C LYS A 254 -5.41 6.42 -5.57
N GLY A 255 -4.71 7.55 -5.58
CA GLY A 255 -4.82 8.53 -6.67
C GLY A 255 -6.06 9.42 -6.62
N ASP A 256 -6.79 9.49 -5.50
CA ASP A 256 -7.67 10.63 -5.25
C ASP A 256 -6.83 11.86 -4.88
N LEU A 257 -7.25 13.03 -5.35
CA LEU A 257 -6.70 14.32 -4.91
C LEU A 257 -7.27 14.67 -3.55
N VAL A 258 -6.44 15.11 -2.61
CA VAL A 258 -6.85 15.59 -1.28
C VAL A 258 -6.45 17.05 -1.10
N PHE A 259 -7.36 17.87 -0.57
CA PHE A 259 -7.16 19.32 -0.47
C PHE A 259 -7.18 19.78 0.98
N PHE A 260 -6.27 20.71 1.30
CA PHE A 260 -6.13 21.27 2.65
C PHE A 260 -6.13 22.79 2.62
N ASN A 261 -6.55 23.41 3.72
CA ASN A 261 -6.46 24.85 3.96
C ASN A 261 -5.25 25.19 4.86
N SER A 262 -4.83 26.46 4.86
CA SER A 262 -3.83 26.96 5.81
C SER A 262 -4.45 27.47 7.11
N VAL A 263 -5.75 27.80 7.07
CA VAL A 263 -6.53 28.31 8.20
C VAL A 263 -7.67 27.34 8.49
N LYS A 264 -7.67 26.76 9.69
CA LYS A 264 -8.66 25.77 10.14
C LYS A 264 -10.08 26.28 9.88
N GLY A 265 -10.89 25.44 9.23
CA GLY A 265 -12.27 25.76 8.85
C GLY A 265 -12.44 26.52 7.53
N SER A 266 -11.37 27.03 6.91
CA SER A 266 -11.45 27.68 5.59
C SER A 266 -11.76 26.66 4.48
N LYS A 267 -12.58 27.07 3.51
CA LYS A 267 -12.85 26.30 2.28
C LYS A 267 -11.88 26.60 1.15
N LYS A 268 -10.96 27.56 1.33
CA LYS A 268 -9.96 27.94 0.32
C LYS A 268 -8.78 26.96 0.37
N PRO A 269 -8.48 26.24 -0.72
CA PRO A 269 -7.36 25.32 -0.74
C PRO A 269 -6.03 26.10 -0.76
N SER A 270 -5.10 25.69 0.08
CA SER A 270 -3.69 26.13 0.07
C SER A 270 -2.74 25.01 -0.34
N LEU A 271 -3.21 23.77 -0.34
CA LEU A 271 -2.40 22.59 -0.60
C LEU A 271 -3.23 21.50 -1.27
N VAL A 272 -2.62 20.77 -2.19
CA VAL A 272 -3.16 19.56 -2.81
C VAL A 272 -2.16 18.42 -2.65
N GLY A 273 -2.67 17.24 -2.32
CA GLY A 273 -1.89 16.01 -2.23
C GLY A 273 -2.55 14.86 -2.98
N ILE A 274 -1.86 13.72 -2.97
CA ILE A 274 -2.30 12.47 -3.58
C ILE A 274 -2.58 11.47 -2.46
N TYR A 275 -3.78 10.91 -2.40
CA TYR A 275 -4.08 9.82 -1.47
C TYR A 275 -3.36 8.54 -1.89
N ALA A 276 -2.63 7.93 -0.97
CA ALA A 276 -1.75 6.79 -1.20
C ALA A 276 -2.28 5.46 -0.63
N GLY A 277 -3.52 5.44 -0.14
CA GLY A 277 -4.11 4.28 0.54
C GLY A 277 -3.76 4.22 2.03
N ASP A 278 -4.57 3.52 2.81
CA ASP A 278 -4.40 3.33 4.27
C ASP A 278 -4.18 4.62 5.05
N HIS A 279 -4.98 5.63 4.74
CA HIS A 279 -4.87 6.96 5.36
C HIS A 279 -3.53 7.66 5.08
N ARG A 280 -2.73 7.20 4.13
CA ARG A 280 -1.51 7.91 3.72
C ARG A 280 -1.79 8.90 2.61
N ILE A 281 -1.03 9.98 2.62
CA ILE A 281 -1.02 11.01 1.59
C ILE A 281 0.41 11.35 1.19
N ILE A 282 0.59 11.68 -0.08
CA ILE A 282 1.84 12.22 -0.62
C ILE A 282 1.61 13.71 -0.89
N ILE A 283 2.42 14.53 -0.25
CA ILE A 283 2.25 15.97 -0.14
C ILE A 283 3.52 16.67 -0.61
N PRO A 284 3.47 17.47 -1.69
CA PRO A 284 4.51 18.44 -2.00
C PRO A 284 4.40 19.69 -1.10
N ASN A 285 5.44 20.02 -0.35
CA ASN A 285 5.55 21.23 0.46
C ASN A 285 6.91 21.92 0.24
N SER A 286 7.21 22.98 1.00
CA SER A 286 8.48 23.72 0.91
C SER A 286 9.73 22.85 1.13
N ASP A 287 9.60 21.75 1.87
CA ASP A 287 10.70 20.87 2.24
C ASP A 287 10.89 19.72 1.24
N GLY A 288 10.09 19.69 0.16
CA GLY A 288 10.09 18.65 -0.86
C GLY A 288 8.79 17.88 -0.92
N VAL A 289 8.84 16.62 -1.32
CA VAL A 289 7.68 15.75 -1.37
C VAL A 289 7.76 14.76 -0.21
N MET A 290 6.69 14.67 0.57
CA MET A 290 6.67 13.87 1.78
C MET A 290 5.45 12.96 1.86
N THR A 291 5.60 11.83 2.52
CA THR A 291 4.48 10.97 2.90
C THR A 291 4.04 11.32 4.31
N ARG A 292 2.73 11.35 4.55
CA ARG A 292 2.12 11.64 5.85
C ARG A 292 0.87 10.79 6.07
N VAL A 293 0.43 10.72 7.32
CA VAL A 293 -0.86 10.15 7.69
C VAL A 293 -1.91 11.28 7.66
N LEU A 294 -3.00 11.05 6.96
CA LEU A 294 -4.03 12.03 6.60
C LEU A 294 -4.89 12.47 7.79
N PHE A 295 -5.18 11.55 8.71
CA PHE A 295 -6.14 11.78 9.79
C PHE A 295 -5.46 12.00 11.15
N VAL A 296 -4.27 12.62 11.14
CA VAL A 296 -3.55 13.04 12.34
C VAL A 296 -3.09 14.50 12.21
N ASP A 297 -2.92 15.17 13.36
CA ASP A 297 -2.39 16.53 13.51
C ASP A 297 -2.99 17.58 12.55
N TYR A 298 -2.11 18.28 11.83
CA TYR A 298 -2.41 19.30 10.84
C TYR A 298 -3.39 18.78 9.78
N TYR A 299 -3.12 17.62 9.19
CA TYR A 299 -3.92 17.13 8.05
C TYR A 299 -5.36 16.81 8.45
N ALA A 300 -5.57 16.29 9.67
CA ALA A 300 -6.91 16.08 10.19
C ALA A 300 -7.71 17.38 10.34
N GLN A 301 -7.07 18.43 10.86
CA GLN A 301 -7.71 19.71 11.15
C GLN A 301 -7.91 20.59 9.91
N HIS A 302 -7.06 20.41 8.90
CA HIS A 302 -6.99 21.26 7.71
C HIS A 302 -7.60 20.62 6.46
N TYR A 303 -8.06 19.37 6.51
CA TYR A 303 -8.73 18.71 5.39
C TYR A 303 -10.00 19.44 4.96
N ILE A 304 -10.09 19.79 3.68
CA ILE A 304 -11.26 20.39 3.05
C ILE A 304 -12.12 19.30 2.38
N THR A 305 -11.57 18.64 1.37
CA THR A 305 -12.30 17.72 0.51
C THR A 305 -11.34 16.80 -0.26
N ALA A 306 -11.90 15.79 -0.93
CA ALA A 306 -11.17 14.95 -1.87
C ALA A 306 -11.91 14.81 -3.18
N LYS A 307 -11.15 14.67 -4.27
CA LYS A 307 -11.65 14.57 -5.64
C LYS A 307 -11.11 13.33 -6.34
N ARG A 308 -12.02 12.55 -6.92
CA ARG A 308 -11.66 11.44 -7.81
C ARG A 308 -11.66 11.91 -9.24
N VAL A 309 -10.47 11.90 -9.84
CA VAL A 309 -10.23 12.38 -11.21
C VAL A 309 -9.81 11.26 -12.17
N ILE A 310 -9.69 10.02 -11.64
CA ILE A 310 -9.45 8.81 -12.42
C ILE A 310 -10.82 8.26 -12.84
N SER A 311 -11.08 8.20 -14.15
CA SER A 311 -12.28 7.53 -14.68
C SER A 311 -12.17 6.02 -14.50
N THR A 312 -13.26 5.38 -14.10
CA THR A 312 -13.40 3.92 -13.93
C THR A 312 -13.65 3.18 -15.24
N LYS A 313 -13.51 3.83 -16.39
CA LYS A 313 -13.54 3.16 -17.70
C LYS A 313 -12.28 2.34 -17.92
#